data_AF-A0A0G4HTH6-F1
#
_entry.id   AF-A0A0G4HTH6-F1
#
_cell.length_a   1.000
_cell.length_b   1.000
_cell.length_c   1.000
_cell.angle_alpha   90.00
_cell.angle_beta   90.00
_cell.angle_gamma   90.00
#
_symmetry.space_group_name_H-M   'P 1'
#
loop_
_entity.id
_entity.type
_entity.pdbx_description
1 polymer ?
#
loop_
_entity_poly.entity_id
_entity_poly.type
_entity_poly.pdbx_seq_one_letter_code
_entity_poly.pdbx_strand_id
1 'polypeptide(L)'
;MYPPKPTDLVARNAPSEMNMSLPESRRKKLVDIQKREQLKDVLITQFKNKYHMRNMTGPVVEGVINTQVGNFIDSANISRNNLNRLEQKIKKDVQKQHPEGDKLTVVSAVSDYSVHTKRSGMSKVSDLTMLKGAYARANKLPGAPPPPPEATADGDASPLGGLAVTGTEAELHPSGSTALPGDTTKPKRQSTEELIQQLGHCNEDEREKKRVQEEKSMLRTELDQQVQEKMNKKVLLKQDEMDFFRLQQEEARIWQSEADKVQREQDKQFVQRVLEEKAAEERRQVKKKEKQARLNQKIKEENAKEREIKDAKKREETAADLQALAEYNRILDAQEKQREAELQARLERQKALMEKMANTVGKLQEERMREKTQSFIRSQMEEKDLEKKRVRQLQTLHGALLEEDSREFQDKERKRGRERQLRLLRYRQELEAQIEENKKRSALQMSPEEMRMNKELLELIDRTFSEIGSIVNSPPQTTLTANRPEMDDDE
;
A
#
# COMPACT_ATOMS: atom_id res chain seq x y z
N MET A 1 -26.24 52.65 17.70
CA MET A 1 -25.24 51.73 17.11
C MET A 1 -25.83 50.34 17.13
N TYR A 2 -26.18 49.79 15.97
CA TYR A 2 -26.76 48.46 15.83
C TYR A 2 -25.65 47.41 15.64
N PRO A 3 -25.75 46.22 16.24
CA PRO A 3 -24.78 45.15 16.02
C PRO A 3 -24.93 44.54 14.62
N PRO A 4 -23.83 44.15 13.95
CA PRO A 4 -23.89 43.49 12.66
C PRO A 4 -24.37 42.04 12.82
N LYS A 5 -25.28 41.63 11.92
CA LYS A 5 -25.76 40.26 11.82
C LYS A 5 -24.66 39.34 11.28
N PRO A 6 -24.50 38.11 11.82
CA PRO A 6 -23.60 37.12 11.25
C PRO A 6 -24.15 36.62 9.92
N THR A 7 -23.33 36.73 8.88
CA THR A 7 -23.60 36.18 7.55
C THR A 7 -23.32 34.68 7.53
N ASP A 8 -24.39 33.88 7.51
CA ASP A 8 -24.39 32.48 7.12
C ASP A 8 -24.00 32.33 5.65
N LEU A 9 -22.70 32.13 5.36
CA LEU A 9 -22.21 31.81 4.02
C LEU A 9 -21.09 30.77 4.05
N VAL A 10 -21.27 29.64 4.73
CA VAL A 10 -20.41 28.45 4.54
C VAL A 10 -21.23 27.17 4.66
N ALA A 11 -22.10 26.89 3.68
CA ALA A 11 -22.75 25.59 3.55
C ALA A 11 -23.10 25.29 2.08
N ARG A 12 -22.08 25.25 1.20
CA ARG A 12 -22.22 24.72 -0.15
C ARG A 12 -20.96 23.97 -0.55
N ASN A 13 -20.81 22.75 -0.03
CA ASN A 13 -20.10 21.63 -0.66
C ASN A 13 -20.30 20.36 0.19
N ALA A 14 -21.57 20.03 0.50
CA ALA A 14 -21.91 18.66 0.83
C ALA A 14 -21.93 17.87 -0.50
N PRO A 15 -21.18 16.75 -0.63
CA PRO A 15 -21.34 15.86 -1.77
C PRO A 15 -22.79 15.38 -1.76
N SER A 16 -23.52 15.78 -2.80
CA SER A 16 -24.93 15.50 -3.01
C SER A 16 -25.23 14.01 -2.79
N GLU A 17 -25.92 13.68 -1.70
CA GLU A 17 -26.47 12.35 -1.39
C GLU A 17 -27.61 11.95 -2.35
N MET A 18 -27.68 12.55 -3.53
CA MET A 18 -28.56 12.17 -4.63
C MET A 18 -28.05 10.94 -5.42
N ASN A 19 -27.12 10.16 -4.87
CA ASN A 19 -26.85 8.78 -5.32
C ASN A 19 -27.87 7.78 -4.76
N MET A 20 -29.13 8.22 -4.69
CA MET A 20 -30.30 7.37 -4.54
C MET A 20 -30.35 6.38 -5.71
N SER A 21 -29.94 5.15 -5.41
CA SER A 21 -30.35 3.90 -6.04
C SER A 21 -30.62 3.96 -7.55
N LEU A 22 -29.64 4.40 -8.37
CA LEU A 22 -29.64 4.03 -9.78
C LEU A 22 -29.80 2.50 -9.85
N PRO A 23 -30.76 1.97 -10.61
CA PRO A 23 -30.95 0.53 -10.74
C PRO A 23 -29.63 -0.16 -11.08
N GLU A 24 -29.36 -1.32 -10.52
CA GLU A 24 -28.12 -2.09 -10.73
C GLU A 24 -27.78 -2.22 -12.23
N SER A 25 -28.81 -2.37 -13.07
CA SER A 25 -28.71 -2.41 -14.53
C SER A 25 -28.22 -1.10 -15.15
N ARG A 26 -28.64 0.05 -14.63
CA ARG A 26 -28.18 1.38 -15.07
C ARG A 26 -26.77 1.66 -14.57
N ARG A 27 -26.43 1.28 -13.33
CA ARG A 27 -25.05 1.38 -12.80
C ARG A 27 -24.08 0.55 -13.65
N LYS A 28 -24.44 -0.72 -13.92
CA LYS A 28 -23.63 -1.60 -14.76
C LYS A 28 -23.43 -1.02 -16.18
N LYS A 29 -24.49 -0.50 -16.81
CA LYS A 29 -24.39 0.17 -18.12
C LYS A 29 -23.47 1.39 -18.09
N LEU A 30 -23.53 2.22 -17.05
CA LEU A 30 -22.66 3.39 -16.90
C LEU A 30 -21.19 2.97 -16.72
N VAL A 31 -20.94 1.96 -15.89
CA VAL A 31 -19.59 1.39 -15.72
C VAL A 31 -19.07 0.80 -17.05
N ASP A 32 -19.92 0.12 -17.82
CA ASP A 32 -19.54 -0.45 -19.12
C ASP A 32 -19.30 0.64 -20.18
N ILE A 33 -19.99 1.78 -20.12
CA ILE A 33 -19.72 2.95 -20.97
C ILE A 33 -18.39 3.59 -20.57
N GLN A 34 -18.17 3.80 -19.27
CA GLN A 34 -16.92 4.38 -18.76
C GLN A 34 -15.70 3.49 -19.12
N LYS A 35 -15.82 2.17 -18.97
CA LYS A 35 -14.78 1.22 -19.38
C LYS A 35 -14.52 1.26 -20.88
N ARG A 36 -15.58 1.43 -21.70
CA ARG A 36 -15.46 1.57 -23.16
C ARG A 36 -14.75 2.85 -23.57
N GLU A 37 -15.04 3.98 -22.93
CA GLU A 37 -14.32 5.23 -23.16
C GLU A 37 -12.86 5.14 -22.76
N GLN A 38 -12.56 4.64 -21.55
CA GLN A 38 -11.17 4.48 -21.11
C GLN A 38 -10.37 3.59 -22.07
N LEU A 39 -10.97 2.51 -22.57
CA LEU A 39 -10.32 1.65 -23.54
C LEU A 39 -10.14 2.34 -24.90
N LYS A 40 -11.10 3.16 -25.33
CA LYS A 40 -11.01 3.96 -26.56
C LYS A 40 -9.77 4.87 -26.49
N ASP A 41 -9.57 5.58 -25.39
CA ASP A 41 -8.43 6.48 -25.22
C ASP A 41 -7.10 5.73 -25.19
N VAL A 42 -7.04 4.58 -24.52
CA VAL A 42 -5.86 3.71 -24.50
C VAL A 42 -5.53 3.20 -25.90
N LEU A 43 -6.51 2.71 -26.66
CA LEU A 43 -6.31 2.21 -28.03
C LEU A 43 -5.89 3.33 -28.99
N ILE A 44 -6.53 4.51 -28.91
CA ILE A 44 -6.15 5.68 -29.69
C ILE A 44 -4.69 6.05 -29.41
N THR A 45 -4.30 6.11 -28.13
CA THR A 45 -2.93 6.44 -27.71
C THR A 45 -1.93 5.41 -28.22
N GLN A 46 -2.23 4.11 -28.11
CA GLN A 46 -1.35 3.05 -28.59
C GLN A 46 -1.18 3.08 -30.11
N PHE A 47 -2.27 3.24 -30.88
CA PHE A 47 -2.18 3.31 -32.34
C PHE A 47 -1.46 4.58 -32.79
N LYS A 48 -1.74 5.74 -32.17
CA LYS A 48 -1.00 6.99 -32.44
C LYS A 48 0.49 6.80 -32.22
N ASN A 49 0.90 6.25 -31.07
CA ASN A 49 2.32 5.99 -30.78
C ASN A 49 2.94 5.02 -31.80
N LYS A 50 2.22 3.95 -32.18
CA LYS A 50 2.69 2.95 -33.13
C LYS A 50 2.90 3.51 -34.55
N TYR A 51 2.01 4.40 -35.02
CA TYR A 51 2.14 5.04 -36.33
C TYR A 51 3.07 6.26 -36.30
N HIS A 52 3.18 6.95 -35.16
CA HIS A 52 4.17 8.00 -34.94
C HIS A 52 5.61 7.48 -35.09
N MET A 53 5.88 6.29 -34.53
CA MET A 53 7.19 5.62 -34.68
C MET A 53 7.52 5.20 -36.13
N ARG A 54 6.54 5.16 -37.03
CA ARG A 54 6.74 4.84 -38.46
C ARG A 54 6.80 6.08 -39.34
N ASN A 55 6.97 7.28 -38.75
CA ASN A 55 6.92 8.56 -39.44
C ASN A 55 5.59 8.84 -40.17
N MET A 56 4.52 8.12 -39.81
CA MET A 56 3.18 8.36 -40.34
C MET A 56 2.43 9.28 -39.38
N THR A 57 2.87 10.53 -39.32
CA THR A 57 2.30 11.57 -38.45
C THR A 57 1.55 12.59 -39.27
N GLY A 58 0.24 12.72 -39.02
CA GLY A 58 -0.55 13.78 -39.61
C GLY A 58 -1.98 13.78 -39.07
N PRO A 59 -2.68 14.93 -39.13
CA PRO A 59 -4.07 15.05 -38.65
C PRO A 59 -5.02 14.08 -39.38
N VAL A 60 -4.70 13.73 -40.62
CA VAL A 60 -5.45 12.74 -41.42
C VAL A 60 -5.34 11.33 -40.83
N VAL A 61 -4.14 10.91 -40.44
CA VAL A 61 -3.88 9.58 -39.82
C VAL A 61 -4.59 9.49 -38.47
N GLU A 62 -4.53 10.57 -37.69
CA GLU A 62 -5.23 10.68 -36.41
C GLU A 62 -6.75 10.58 -36.56
N GLY A 63 -7.33 11.26 -37.58
CA GLY A 63 -8.75 11.14 -37.90
C GLY A 63 -9.16 9.69 -38.21
N VAL A 64 -8.41 8.98 -39.06
CA VAL A 64 -8.67 7.58 -39.40
C VAL A 64 -8.61 6.67 -38.17
N ILE A 65 -7.60 6.86 -37.30
CA ILE A 65 -7.46 6.09 -36.06
C ILE A 65 -8.67 6.34 -35.15
N ASN A 66 -9.05 7.61 -34.91
CA ASN A 66 -10.16 7.97 -34.04
C ASN A 66 -11.50 7.38 -34.55
N THR A 67 -11.76 7.46 -35.86
CA THR A 67 -12.98 6.91 -36.46
C THR A 67 -13.02 5.38 -36.38
N GLN A 68 -11.92 4.68 -36.72
CA GLN A 68 -11.92 3.22 -36.68
C GLN A 68 -11.97 2.67 -35.25
N VAL A 69 -11.27 3.28 -34.29
CA VAL A 69 -11.33 2.88 -32.89
C VAL A 69 -12.72 3.18 -32.30
N GLY A 70 -13.33 4.32 -32.63
CA GLY A 70 -14.71 4.64 -32.21
C GLY A 70 -15.71 3.60 -32.73
N ASN A 71 -15.71 3.34 -34.04
CA ASN A 71 -16.56 2.33 -34.66
C ASN A 71 -16.34 0.93 -34.06
N PHE A 72 -15.11 0.59 -33.67
CA PHE A 72 -14.79 -0.68 -33.04
C PHE A 72 -15.41 -0.82 -31.65
N ILE A 73 -15.27 0.20 -30.81
CA ILE A 73 -15.81 0.21 -29.44
C ILE A 73 -17.35 0.14 -29.44
N ASP A 74 -17.99 0.72 -30.46
CA ASP A 74 -19.45 0.72 -30.58
C ASP A 74 -20.01 -0.60 -31.14
N SER A 75 -19.25 -1.32 -31.99
CA SER A 75 -19.77 -2.47 -32.76
C SER A 75 -19.24 -3.84 -32.33
N ALA A 76 -18.05 -3.94 -31.72
CA ALA A 76 -17.35 -5.21 -31.53
C ALA A 76 -16.99 -5.48 -30.06
N ASN A 77 -17.13 -6.75 -29.65
CA ASN A 77 -16.57 -7.22 -28.39
C ASN A 77 -15.04 -7.24 -28.44
N ILE A 78 -14.40 -6.86 -27.35
CA ILE A 78 -12.95 -6.80 -27.22
C ILE A 78 -12.40 -8.22 -27.20
N SER A 79 -11.83 -8.64 -28.33
CA SER A 79 -11.13 -9.92 -28.46
C SER A 79 -9.84 -9.71 -29.25
N ARG A 80 -8.85 -10.59 -29.05
CA ARG A 80 -7.57 -10.52 -29.74
C ARG A 80 -7.71 -10.55 -31.26
N ASN A 81 -8.63 -11.36 -31.77
CA ASN A 81 -8.92 -11.45 -33.20
C ASN A 81 -9.55 -10.15 -33.74
N ASN A 82 -10.44 -9.54 -32.97
CA ASN A 82 -11.08 -8.28 -33.34
C ASN A 82 -10.08 -7.11 -33.31
N LEU A 83 -9.18 -7.07 -32.32
CA LEU A 83 -8.09 -6.08 -32.27
C LEU A 83 -7.12 -6.22 -33.46
N ASN A 84 -6.79 -7.45 -33.86
CA ASN A 84 -5.97 -7.68 -35.06
C ASN A 84 -6.67 -7.19 -36.33
N ARG A 85 -8.00 -7.41 -36.46
CA ARG A 85 -8.79 -6.89 -37.59
C ARG A 85 -8.83 -5.37 -37.60
N LEU A 86 -9.00 -4.75 -36.43
CA LEU A 86 -8.94 -3.29 -36.27
C LEU A 86 -7.58 -2.74 -36.72
N GLU A 87 -6.49 -3.35 -36.26
CA GLU A 87 -5.13 -2.93 -36.65
C GLU A 87 -4.95 -3.02 -38.17
N GLN A 88 -5.34 -4.14 -38.79
CA GLN A 88 -5.24 -4.32 -40.24
C GLN A 88 -6.10 -3.30 -41.00
N LYS A 89 -7.28 -2.96 -40.49
CA LYS A 89 -8.17 -1.96 -41.08
C LYS A 89 -7.58 -0.56 -40.99
N ILE A 90 -7.07 -0.17 -39.82
CA ILE A 90 -6.35 1.10 -39.65
C ILE A 90 -5.14 1.15 -40.56
N LYS A 91 -4.33 0.08 -40.64
CA LYS A 91 -3.16 0.02 -41.52
C LYS A 91 -3.54 0.24 -42.98
N LYS A 92 -4.59 -0.45 -43.45
CA LYS A 92 -5.08 -0.34 -44.83
C LYS A 92 -5.60 1.07 -45.13
N ASP A 93 -6.35 1.68 -44.21
CA ASP A 93 -6.92 3.01 -44.41
C ASP A 93 -5.87 4.11 -44.32
N VAL A 94 -4.89 4.00 -43.41
CA VAL A 94 -3.75 4.91 -43.33
C VAL A 94 -2.89 4.84 -44.59
N GLN A 95 -2.63 3.63 -45.11
CA GLN A 95 -1.85 3.44 -46.33
C GLN A 95 -2.57 4.01 -47.58
N LYS A 96 -3.90 3.94 -47.63
CA LYS A 96 -4.70 4.58 -48.68
C LYS A 96 -4.63 6.12 -48.64
N GLN A 97 -4.53 6.70 -47.45
CA GLN A 97 -4.52 8.15 -47.26
C GLN A 97 -3.12 8.77 -47.44
N HIS A 98 -2.07 7.96 -47.52
CA HIS A 98 -0.69 8.42 -47.70
C HIS A 98 -0.02 7.82 -48.95
N PRO A 99 -0.54 8.09 -50.17
CA PRO A 99 0.01 7.54 -51.42
C PRO A 99 1.37 8.16 -51.83
N GLU A 100 1.85 9.19 -51.15
CA GLU A 100 3.00 10.04 -51.56
C GLU A 100 4.39 9.40 -51.36
N GLY A 101 4.50 8.10 -51.07
CA GLY A 101 5.78 7.44 -50.80
C GLY A 101 6.39 6.62 -51.93
N ASP A 102 5.61 6.20 -52.92
CA ASP A 102 6.08 5.31 -54.00
C ASP A 102 5.60 5.85 -55.35
N LYS A 103 6.35 6.81 -55.88
CA LYS A 103 6.32 7.11 -57.32
C LYS A 103 6.84 5.87 -58.06
N LEU A 104 6.07 5.46 -59.08
CA LEU A 104 6.35 4.45 -60.09
C LEU A 104 5.96 3.00 -59.74
N THR A 105 4.67 2.71 -59.80
CA THR A 105 4.24 1.55 -60.60
C THR A 105 3.13 2.00 -61.53
N VAL A 106 3.56 2.35 -62.74
CA VAL A 106 2.74 2.57 -63.92
C VAL A 106 2.00 1.26 -64.27
N VAL A 107 0.87 1.42 -64.97
CA VAL A 107 0.01 0.39 -65.58
C VAL A 107 -1.20 -0.06 -64.74
N SER A 108 -2.31 0.66 -64.89
CA SER A 108 -3.42 0.17 -65.73
C SER A 108 -4.59 1.16 -65.64
N ALA A 109 -4.60 2.12 -66.57
CA ALA A 109 -5.84 2.68 -67.05
C ALA A 109 -6.41 1.67 -68.06
N VAL A 110 -7.66 1.22 -67.87
CA VAL A 110 -8.66 1.02 -68.94
C VAL A 110 -10.05 0.84 -68.29
N SER A 111 -10.97 1.65 -68.81
CA SER A 111 -12.44 1.56 -68.87
C SER A 111 -13.30 1.77 -67.62
N ASP A 112 -13.92 2.95 -67.58
CA ASP A 112 -15.29 3.16 -68.06
C ASP A 112 -16.31 2.06 -67.72
N TYR A 113 -17.23 2.33 -66.80
CA TYR A 113 -18.54 2.87 -67.18
C TYR A 113 -19.32 3.30 -65.93
N SER A 114 -19.91 4.48 -66.07
CA SER A 114 -20.99 5.01 -65.24
C SER A 114 -22.22 4.07 -65.27
N VAL A 115 -22.96 3.99 -64.16
CA VAL A 115 -24.42 4.26 -64.10
C VAL A 115 -24.99 3.75 -62.76
N HIS A 116 -25.55 4.71 -62.04
CA HIS A 116 -26.63 4.60 -61.06
C HIS A 116 -27.44 3.28 -61.07
N THR A 117 -27.63 2.66 -59.89
CA THR A 117 -28.99 2.32 -59.44
C THR A 117 -29.07 2.16 -57.93
N LYS A 118 -29.99 2.89 -57.31
CA LYS A 118 -30.48 2.65 -55.95
C LYS A 118 -31.31 1.36 -55.98
N ARG A 119 -31.04 0.38 -55.12
CA ARG A 119 -32.13 -0.41 -54.50
C ARG A 119 -31.68 -1.16 -53.26
N SER A 120 -32.59 -1.13 -52.30
CA SER A 120 -32.66 -1.84 -51.03
C SER A 120 -32.45 -3.35 -51.11
N GLY A 121 -32.04 -3.93 -49.97
CA GLY A 121 -32.71 -5.11 -49.44
C GLY A 121 -31.86 -6.36 -49.24
N MET A 122 -31.60 -6.65 -47.96
CA MET A 122 -31.68 -7.98 -47.31
C MET A 122 -30.82 -9.18 -47.76
N SER A 123 -30.46 -9.96 -46.73
CA SER A 123 -30.28 -11.43 -46.70
C SER A 123 -28.91 -11.97 -47.11
N LYS A 124 -28.05 -12.32 -46.15
CA LYS A 124 -27.82 -13.67 -45.55
C LYS A 124 -27.04 -14.64 -46.45
N VAL A 125 -25.91 -15.15 -45.90
CA VAL A 125 -25.44 -16.57 -45.91
C VAL A 125 -25.07 -17.11 -47.32
N SER A 126 -23.99 -17.80 -47.64
CA SER A 126 -22.99 -18.69 -47.00
C SER A 126 -21.88 -18.92 -48.04
N ASP A 127 -20.72 -19.40 -47.56
CA ASP A 127 -19.78 -20.33 -48.19
C ASP A 127 -19.35 -20.17 -49.66
N LEU A 128 -18.02 -20.29 -49.89
CA LEU A 128 -17.43 -21.42 -50.64
C LEU A 128 -16.02 -21.04 -51.16
N THR A 129 -15.03 -21.56 -50.44
CA THR A 129 -13.73 -22.13 -50.86
C THR A 129 -12.87 -21.57 -52.02
N MET A 130 -11.56 -21.63 -51.71
CA MET A 130 -10.39 -21.92 -52.56
C MET A 130 -9.89 -20.79 -53.48
N LEU A 131 -8.62 -20.42 -53.34
CA LEU A 131 -7.53 -20.89 -54.22
C LEU A 131 -6.23 -20.08 -53.97
N LYS A 132 -5.08 -20.78 -54.01
CA LYS A 132 -3.68 -20.30 -54.21
C LYS A 132 -3.10 -19.39 -53.11
N GLY A 133 -2.00 -19.71 -52.44
CA GLY A 133 -0.80 -20.41 -52.87
C GLY A 133 0.29 -19.38 -53.18
N ALA A 134 1.28 -19.23 -52.28
CA ALA A 134 2.68 -18.85 -52.59
C ALA A 134 3.50 -18.54 -51.32
N TYR A 135 4.59 -19.30 -51.16
CA TYR A 135 5.93 -18.84 -50.83
C TYR A 135 6.12 -17.79 -49.72
N ALA A 136 6.44 -18.27 -48.51
CA ALA A 136 7.18 -17.47 -47.52
C ALA A 136 8.66 -17.85 -47.57
N ARG A 137 9.46 -16.91 -48.05
CA ARG A 137 10.92 -16.87 -48.05
C ARG A 137 11.50 -16.98 -46.65
N ALA A 138 12.55 -17.78 -46.54
CA ALA A 138 13.49 -17.79 -45.43
C ALA A 138 14.37 -16.52 -45.41
N ASN A 139 14.75 -16.19 -44.18
CA ASN A 139 15.70 -15.20 -43.69
C ASN A 139 16.92 -14.91 -44.59
N LYS A 140 17.21 -13.61 -44.78
CA LYS A 140 18.52 -13.11 -45.21
C LYS A 140 19.26 -12.51 -44.02
N LEU A 141 20.50 -12.98 -43.85
CA LEU A 141 21.58 -12.42 -43.03
C LEU A 141 21.99 -11.01 -43.48
N PRO A 142 22.64 -10.22 -42.59
CA PRO A 142 23.26 -8.95 -42.92
C PRO A 142 24.77 -9.11 -43.23
N GLY A 143 25.30 -8.30 -44.13
CA GLY A 143 26.75 -8.06 -44.25
C GLY A 143 27.30 -8.08 -45.67
N ALA A 144 27.36 -6.91 -46.30
CA ALA A 144 28.33 -6.62 -47.35
C ALA A 144 28.57 -5.08 -47.40
N PRO A 145 29.83 -4.61 -47.41
CA PRO A 145 30.19 -3.20 -47.50
C PRO A 145 30.11 -2.68 -48.96
N PRO A 146 30.02 -1.34 -49.16
CA PRO A 146 29.77 -0.76 -50.49
C PRO A 146 31.02 -0.74 -51.38
N PRO A 147 30.87 -0.87 -52.71
CA PRO A 147 31.96 -0.68 -53.68
C PRO A 147 32.22 0.81 -54.01
N PRO A 148 33.42 1.15 -54.53
CA PRO A 148 33.78 2.51 -54.94
C PRO A 148 33.13 2.91 -56.29
N PRO A 149 33.05 4.22 -56.61
CA PRO A 149 32.33 4.70 -57.77
C PRO A 149 33.08 4.43 -59.08
N GLU A 150 32.44 3.68 -59.98
CA GLU A 150 32.79 3.61 -61.39
C GLU A 150 32.25 4.84 -62.13
N ALA A 151 33.15 5.45 -62.90
CA ALA A 151 32.87 6.48 -63.87
C ALA A 151 32.04 5.93 -65.04
N THR A 152 30.91 6.57 -65.31
CA THR A 152 30.13 6.55 -66.55
C THR A 152 29.49 7.93 -66.66
N ALA A 153 29.25 8.56 -67.81
CA ALA A 153 29.63 8.36 -69.21
C ALA A 153 29.08 9.58 -69.98
N ASP A 154 29.55 9.72 -71.23
CA ASP A 154 28.79 10.23 -72.39
C ASP A 154 28.56 11.73 -72.64
N GLY A 155 28.69 12.07 -73.93
CA GLY A 155 28.02 13.19 -74.59
C GLY A 155 28.96 14.17 -75.30
N ASP A 156 29.57 13.84 -76.44
CA ASP A 156 28.96 13.91 -77.78
C ASP A 156 28.86 15.35 -78.33
N ALA A 157 29.71 15.69 -79.32
CA ALA A 157 29.47 16.67 -80.39
C ALA A 157 30.76 16.90 -81.22
N SER A 158 30.87 16.22 -82.35
CA SER A 158 31.46 16.84 -83.55
C SER A 158 30.41 17.78 -84.16
N PRO A 159 30.76 18.82 -84.94
CA PRO A 159 30.96 18.57 -86.38
C PRO A 159 31.83 19.57 -87.19
N LEU A 160 32.21 19.12 -88.39
CA LEU A 160 32.19 19.84 -89.69
C LEU A 160 33.13 21.04 -90.01
N GLY A 161 33.82 20.90 -91.16
CA GLY A 161 34.18 21.95 -92.13
C GLY A 161 35.68 22.30 -92.16
N GLY A 162 36.41 22.40 -93.28
CA GLY A 162 36.19 22.34 -94.74
C GLY A 162 37.61 22.43 -95.39
N LEU A 163 37.95 21.70 -96.46
CA LEU A 163 37.70 21.96 -97.88
C LEU A 163 38.40 23.22 -98.47
N ALA A 164 39.46 23.02 -99.27
CA ALA A 164 39.80 23.71 -100.55
C ALA A 164 41.27 23.39 -100.95
N VAL A 165 41.64 22.80 -102.11
CA VAL A 165 41.46 23.24 -103.53
C VAL A 165 42.37 24.45 -103.80
N THR A 166 43.33 24.56 -104.74
CA THR A 166 43.59 24.11 -106.14
C THR A 166 45.09 24.37 -106.42
N GLY A 167 45.78 23.65 -107.34
CA GLY A 167 45.98 24.03 -108.76
C GLY A 167 47.07 25.11 -108.93
N THR A 168 47.96 25.19 -109.92
CA THR A 168 48.01 24.69 -111.31
C THR A 168 49.28 25.32 -111.95
N GLU A 169 49.94 24.59 -112.86
CA GLU A 169 50.52 25.11 -114.15
C GLU A 169 51.70 26.13 -114.09
N ALA A 170 52.60 26.29 -115.06
CA ALA A 170 52.85 25.71 -116.37
C ALA A 170 54.30 26.05 -116.80
N GLU A 171 54.78 25.23 -117.74
CA GLU A 171 55.76 25.45 -118.82
C GLU A 171 56.40 26.84 -119.03
N LEU A 172 57.66 26.86 -119.53
CA LEU A 172 57.98 27.23 -120.92
C LEU A 172 59.50 27.42 -121.14
N HIS A 173 60.06 26.65 -122.09
CA HIS A 173 61.20 27.07 -122.91
C HIS A 173 60.79 28.21 -123.87
N PRO A 174 61.73 29.01 -124.42
CA PRO A 174 62.18 28.78 -125.81
C PRO A 174 63.71 28.98 -125.94
N SER A 175 64.47 28.24 -126.77
CA SER A 175 64.45 28.12 -128.24
C SER A 175 64.80 29.43 -128.99
N GLY A 176 65.89 29.41 -129.75
CA GLY A 176 66.21 30.38 -130.83
C GLY A 176 67.66 30.89 -130.80
N SER A 177 68.60 30.30 -131.55
CA SER A 177 68.91 30.61 -132.97
C SER A 177 69.46 32.05 -133.14
N THR A 178 70.57 32.36 -133.81
CA THR A 178 70.74 32.23 -135.26
C THR A 178 72.15 32.71 -135.69
N ALA A 179 72.69 32.07 -136.75
CA ALA A 179 73.47 32.66 -137.86
C ALA A 179 74.97 33.07 -137.73
N LEU A 180 75.81 32.25 -138.38
CA LEU A 180 76.96 32.58 -139.26
C LEU A 180 76.62 33.71 -140.27
N PRO A 181 77.57 34.49 -140.84
CA PRO A 181 78.61 34.07 -141.82
C PRO A 181 79.98 34.73 -141.51
N GLY A 182 81.13 34.35 -142.03
CA GLY A 182 81.49 33.92 -143.37
C GLY A 182 82.57 34.88 -143.89
N ASP A 183 83.54 34.28 -144.56
CA ASP A 183 84.31 34.84 -145.65
C ASP A 183 85.72 35.42 -145.46
N THR A 184 86.51 34.93 -146.40
CA THR A 184 87.88 35.12 -146.83
C THR A 184 88.41 36.57 -146.81
N THR A 185 89.72 36.73 -146.60
CA THR A 185 90.66 37.27 -147.62
C THR A 185 92.05 37.52 -147.03
N LYS A 186 93.09 37.15 -147.80
CA LYS A 186 94.51 37.43 -147.55
C LYS A 186 94.86 38.89 -147.88
N PRO A 187 95.79 39.54 -147.14
CA PRO A 187 96.75 40.45 -147.77
C PRO A 187 98.18 40.19 -147.25
N LYS A 188 99.17 40.02 -148.13
CA LYS A 188 100.00 41.06 -148.78
C LYS A 188 101.03 41.66 -147.82
N ARG A 189 102.30 41.26 -148.02
CA ARG A 189 103.51 41.72 -147.33
C ARG A 189 103.52 43.27 -147.23
N GLN A 190 103.48 43.78 -146.01
CA GLN A 190 103.62 45.20 -145.68
C GLN A 190 104.97 45.47 -145.02
N SER A 191 105.46 46.69 -145.26
CA SER A 191 106.76 47.24 -144.96
C SER A 191 107.07 47.27 -143.45
N THR A 192 108.32 47.01 -143.08
CA THR A 192 108.82 46.93 -141.69
C THR A 192 108.75 48.24 -140.90
N GLU A 193 108.34 49.36 -141.51
CA GLU A 193 108.23 50.67 -140.85
C GLU A 193 106.84 50.97 -140.26
N GLU A 194 105.76 50.26 -140.65
CA GLU A 194 104.40 50.48 -140.13
C GLU A 194 104.10 49.65 -138.85
N LEU A 195 104.83 48.56 -138.61
CA LEU A 195 104.63 47.67 -137.46
C LEU A 195 104.95 48.34 -136.10
N ILE A 196 105.82 49.35 -136.10
CA ILE A 196 106.28 50.04 -134.88
C ILE A 196 105.21 51.02 -134.37
N GLN A 197 104.41 51.63 -135.24
CA GLN A 197 103.29 52.49 -134.82
C GLN A 197 102.08 51.69 -134.32
N GLN A 198 101.81 50.49 -134.88
CA GLN A 198 100.73 49.62 -134.38
C GLN A 198 101.03 48.98 -133.01
N LEU A 199 102.30 48.70 -132.69
CA LEU A 199 102.70 48.20 -131.38
C LEU A 199 102.53 49.24 -130.25
N GLY A 200 102.60 50.54 -130.57
CA GLY A 200 102.25 51.62 -129.65
C GLY A 200 100.78 51.60 -129.28
N HIS A 201 99.89 51.55 -130.28
CA HIS A 201 98.43 51.50 -130.07
C HIS A 201 97.95 50.20 -129.42
N CYS A 202 98.56 49.05 -129.71
CA CYS A 202 98.24 47.79 -129.02
C CYS A 202 98.58 47.84 -127.52
N ASN A 203 99.68 48.49 -127.13
CA ASN A 203 100.06 48.64 -125.72
C ASN A 203 99.15 49.62 -124.97
N GLU A 204 98.65 50.65 -125.65
CA GLU A 204 97.70 51.62 -125.09
C GLU A 204 96.32 50.98 -124.91
N ASP A 205 95.85 50.21 -125.90
CA ASP A 205 94.60 49.43 -125.81
C ASP A 205 94.63 48.37 -124.70
N GLU A 206 95.80 47.74 -124.45
CA GLU A 206 95.95 46.81 -123.33
C GLU A 206 95.91 47.51 -121.97
N ARG A 207 96.43 48.74 -121.86
CA ARG A 207 96.31 49.55 -120.64
C ARG A 207 94.88 50.01 -120.41
N GLU A 208 94.19 50.45 -121.46
CA GLU A 208 92.77 50.82 -121.41
C GLU A 208 91.91 49.63 -120.98
N LYS A 209 92.15 48.44 -121.56
CA LYS A 209 91.46 47.20 -121.16
C LYS A 209 91.69 46.84 -119.70
N LYS A 210 92.92 47.02 -119.18
CA LYS A 210 93.22 46.80 -117.75
C LYS A 210 92.47 47.78 -116.87
N ARG A 211 92.44 49.07 -117.22
CA ARG A 211 91.66 50.08 -116.49
C ARG A 211 90.16 49.76 -116.48
N VAL A 212 89.59 49.42 -117.63
CA VAL A 212 88.18 49.03 -117.73
C VAL A 212 87.90 47.73 -116.95
N GLN A 213 88.85 46.81 -116.91
CA GLN A 213 88.73 45.57 -116.16
C GLN A 213 88.81 45.81 -114.64
N GLU A 214 89.66 46.72 -114.18
CA GLU A 214 89.75 47.18 -112.80
C GLU A 214 88.51 47.96 -112.38
N GLU A 215 87.98 48.86 -113.22
CA GLU A 215 86.70 49.53 -112.95
C GLU A 215 85.54 48.53 -112.86
N LYS A 216 85.52 47.53 -113.75
CA LYS A 216 84.53 46.43 -113.69
C LYS A 216 84.69 45.57 -112.45
N SER A 217 85.91 45.33 -111.95
CA SER A 217 86.11 44.57 -110.71
C SER A 217 85.67 45.37 -109.49
N MET A 218 85.97 46.67 -109.45
CA MET A 218 85.51 47.59 -108.39
C MET A 218 83.98 47.67 -108.34
N LEU A 219 83.32 47.85 -109.48
CA LEU A 219 81.86 47.86 -109.56
C LEU A 219 81.23 46.52 -109.15
N ARG A 220 81.88 45.39 -109.45
CA ARG A 220 81.42 44.07 -108.99
C ARG A 220 81.53 43.95 -107.48
N THR A 221 82.67 44.34 -106.90
CA THR A 221 82.86 44.30 -105.43
C THR A 221 81.89 45.23 -104.70
N GLU A 222 81.60 46.40 -105.25
CA GLU A 222 80.64 47.35 -104.67
C GLU A 222 79.21 46.81 -104.77
N LEU A 223 78.85 46.19 -105.89
CA LEU A 223 77.54 45.54 -106.05
C LEU A 223 77.38 44.34 -105.10
N ASP A 224 78.41 43.49 -104.97
CA ASP A 224 78.41 42.37 -104.04
C ASP A 224 78.31 42.85 -102.59
N GLN A 225 79.00 43.95 -102.25
CA GLN A 225 78.86 44.60 -100.94
C GLN A 225 77.44 45.11 -100.71
N GLN A 226 76.81 45.78 -101.68
CA GLN A 226 75.43 46.23 -101.56
C GLN A 226 74.43 45.07 -101.42
N VAL A 227 74.67 43.96 -102.11
CA VAL A 227 73.86 42.74 -101.97
C VAL A 227 74.05 42.12 -100.60
N GLN A 228 75.29 42.04 -100.10
CA GLN A 228 75.60 41.50 -98.78
C GLN A 228 75.01 42.37 -97.67
N GLU A 229 75.09 43.69 -97.79
CA GLU A 229 74.45 44.64 -96.87
C GLU A 229 72.92 44.52 -96.90
N LYS A 230 72.31 44.36 -98.07
CA LYS A 230 70.87 44.07 -98.18
C LYS A 230 70.51 42.72 -97.56
N MET A 231 71.34 41.69 -97.71
CA MET A 231 71.12 40.38 -97.11
C MET A 231 71.26 40.44 -95.59
N ASN A 232 72.29 41.08 -95.07
CA ASN A 232 72.50 41.31 -93.64
C ASN A 232 71.36 42.13 -93.04
N LYS A 233 70.91 43.18 -93.73
CA LYS A 233 69.74 43.97 -93.31
C LYS A 233 68.46 43.13 -93.25
N LYS A 234 68.25 42.23 -94.22
CA LYS A 234 67.11 41.29 -94.18
C LYS A 234 67.21 40.30 -93.03
N VAL A 235 68.42 39.81 -92.70
CA VAL A 235 68.63 38.92 -91.56
C VAL A 235 68.36 39.65 -90.24
N LEU A 236 68.88 40.87 -90.11
CA LEU A 236 68.66 41.70 -88.93
C LEU A 236 67.17 42.01 -88.73
N LEU A 237 66.46 42.41 -89.80
CA LEU A 237 65.01 42.65 -89.72
C LEU A 237 64.22 41.40 -89.33
N LYS A 238 64.59 40.22 -89.84
CA LYS A 238 63.98 38.95 -89.43
C LYS A 238 64.26 38.62 -87.96
N GLN A 239 65.46 38.95 -87.49
CA GLN A 239 65.84 38.74 -86.10
C GLN A 239 65.07 39.69 -85.17
N ASP A 240 64.96 40.97 -85.54
CA ASP A 240 64.15 41.97 -84.83
C ASP A 240 62.66 41.56 -84.81
N GLU A 241 62.12 41.06 -85.93
CA GLU A 241 60.76 40.52 -85.99
C GLU A 241 60.59 39.30 -85.07
N MET A 242 61.55 38.37 -85.04
CA MET A 242 61.50 37.21 -84.15
C MET A 242 61.57 37.61 -82.66
N ASP A 243 62.44 38.56 -82.31
CA ASP A 243 62.55 39.07 -80.94
C ASP A 243 61.28 39.83 -80.54
N PHE A 244 60.67 40.58 -81.45
CA PHE A 244 59.37 41.22 -81.24
C PHE A 244 58.27 40.19 -80.94
N PHE A 245 58.16 39.11 -81.73
CA PHE A 245 57.20 38.05 -81.45
C PHE A 245 57.48 37.31 -80.13
N ARG A 246 58.75 37.12 -79.76
CA ARG A 246 59.12 36.49 -78.47
C ARG A 246 58.69 37.37 -77.30
N LEU A 247 58.96 38.68 -77.38
CA LEU A 247 58.53 39.66 -76.39
C LEU A 247 57.00 39.68 -76.24
N GLN A 248 56.26 39.64 -77.35
CA GLN A 248 54.80 39.62 -77.32
C GLN A 248 54.25 38.34 -76.65
N GLN A 249 54.87 37.18 -76.89
CA GLN A 249 54.50 35.93 -76.22
C GLN A 249 54.83 35.97 -74.71
N GLU A 250 55.99 36.51 -74.34
CA GLU A 250 56.37 36.67 -72.93
C GLU A 250 55.42 37.62 -72.20
N GLU A 251 55.05 38.74 -72.82
CA GLU A 251 54.08 39.69 -72.27
C GLU A 251 52.71 39.03 -72.10
N ALA A 252 52.21 38.30 -73.10
CA ALA A 252 50.95 37.55 -72.99
C ALA A 252 50.98 36.51 -71.86
N ARG A 253 52.12 35.84 -71.66
CA ARG A 253 52.31 34.87 -70.57
C ARG A 253 52.32 35.54 -69.19
N ILE A 254 52.92 36.73 -69.07
CA ILE A 254 52.90 37.52 -67.84
C ILE A 254 51.47 37.94 -67.51
N TRP A 255 50.73 38.48 -68.49
CA TRP A 255 49.32 38.85 -68.32
C TRP A 255 48.45 37.67 -67.88
N GLN A 256 48.63 36.48 -68.49
CA GLN A 256 47.92 35.27 -68.06
C GLN A 256 48.29 34.87 -66.63
N SER A 257 49.58 34.88 -66.28
CA SER A 257 50.01 34.56 -64.91
C SER A 257 49.50 35.58 -63.89
N GLU A 258 49.33 36.83 -64.26
CA GLU A 258 48.85 37.89 -63.37
C GLU A 258 47.33 37.80 -63.18
N ALA A 259 46.59 37.52 -64.25
CA ALA A 259 45.16 37.18 -64.18
C ALA A 259 44.90 35.97 -63.27
N ASP A 260 45.70 34.89 -63.41
CA ASP A 260 45.62 33.71 -62.55
C ASP A 260 45.93 34.02 -61.09
N LYS A 261 46.89 34.90 -60.82
CA LYS A 261 47.21 35.34 -59.44
C LYS A 261 46.04 36.09 -58.83
N VAL A 262 45.47 37.04 -59.57
CA VAL A 262 44.28 37.80 -59.13
C VAL A 262 43.11 36.85 -58.89
N GLN A 263 42.87 35.89 -59.78
CA GLN A 263 41.81 34.89 -59.60
C GLN A 263 42.05 34.03 -58.35
N ARG A 264 43.28 33.53 -58.14
CA ARG A 264 43.63 32.75 -56.95
C ARG A 264 43.48 33.56 -55.66
N GLU A 265 43.78 34.86 -55.68
CA GLU A 265 43.57 35.74 -54.54
C GLU A 265 42.09 35.96 -54.24
N GLN A 266 41.27 36.19 -55.28
CA GLN A 266 39.82 36.28 -55.15
C GLN A 266 39.21 34.98 -54.61
N ASP A 267 39.65 33.83 -55.13
CA ASP A 267 39.22 32.51 -54.67
C ASP A 267 39.63 32.27 -53.21
N LYS A 268 40.85 32.64 -52.82
CA LYS A 268 41.31 32.57 -51.42
C LYS A 268 40.44 33.43 -50.49
N GLN A 269 40.14 34.67 -50.87
CA GLN A 269 39.27 35.56 -50.10
C GLN A 269 37.83 35.04 -50.02
N PHE A 270 37.35 34.40 -51.08
CA PHE A 270 36.03 33.78 -51.09
C PHE A 270 35.98 32.57 -50.15
N VAL A 271 36.95 31.65 -50.24
CA VAL A 271 37.05 30.49 -49.35
C VAL A 271 37.18 30.92 -47.89
N GLN A 272 37.98 31.96 -47.61
CA GLN A 272 38.11 32.50 -46.26
C GLN A 272 36.77 33.03 -45.72
N ARG A 273 36.01 33.78 -46.53
CA ARG A 273 34.67 34.26 -46.16
C ARG A 273 33.70 33.12 -45.87
N VAL A 274 33.70 32.07 -46.71
CA VAL A 274 32.84 30.89 -46.51
C VAL A 274 33.20 30.14 -45.22
N LEU A 275 34.50 30.00 -44.92
CA LEU A 275 34.95 29.35 -43.68
C LEU A 275 34.57 30.16 -42.43
N GLU A 276 34.71 31.49 -42.49
CA GLU A 276 34.30 32.39 -41.41
C GLU A 276 32.78 32.37 -41.19
N GLU A 277 31.99 32.37 -42.28
CA GLU A 277 30.53 32.26 -42.22
C GLU A 277 30.09 30.92 -41.63
N LYS A 278 30.70 29.81 -42.08
CA LYS A 278 30.44 28.48 -41.53
C LYS A 278 30.78 28.40 -40.03
N ALA A 279 31.93 28.94 -39.62
CA ALA A 279 32.31 28.99 -38.21
C ALA A 279 31.36 29.87 -37.38
N ALA A 280 30.89 30.98 -37.94
CA ALA A 280 29.89 31.84 -37.30
C ALA A 280 28.53 31.13 -37.17
N GLU A 281 28.12 30.36 -38.18
CA GLU A 281 26.92 29.55 -38.16
C GLU A 281 27.00 28.45 -37.10
N GLU A 282 28.11 27.72 -37.03
CA GLU A 282 28.34 26.70 -35.99
C GLU A 282 28.27 27.31 -34.58
N ARG A 283 28.86 28.50 -34.36
CA ARG A 283 28.73 29.24 -33.09
C ARG A 283 27.27 29.60 -32.78
N ARG A 284 26.47 30.00 -33.78
CA ARG A 284 25.04 30.28 -33.60
C ARG A 284 24.26 29.01 -33.26
N GLN A 285 24.57 27.88 -33.89
CA GLN A 285 23.94 26.60 -33.60
C GLN A 285 24.30 26.09 -32.19
N VAL A 286 25.55 26.21 -31.76
CA VAL A 286 25.98 25.87 -30.40
C VAL A 286 25.24 26.72 -29.36
N LYS A 287 25.14 28.05 -29.57
CA LYS A 287 24.36 28.93 -28.68
C LYS A 287 22.88 28.54 -28.63
N LYS A 288 22.27 28.13 -29.75
CA LYS A 288 20.88 27.62 -29.76
C LYS A 288 20.76 26.32 -28.97
N LYS A 289 21.67 25.36 -29.19
CA LYS A 289 21.71 24.09 -28.45
C LYS A 289 21.93 24.32 -26.95
N GLU A 290 22.80 25.24 -26.57
CA GLU A 290 23.04 25.60 -25.17
C GLU A 290 21.81 26.24 -24.52
N LYS A 291 21.14 27.18 -25.19
CA LYS A 291 19.87 27.74 -24.72
C LYS A 291 18.79 26.67 -24.54
N GLN A 292 18.68 25.76 -25.50
CA GLN A 292 17.74 24.63 -25.43
C GLN A 292 18.11 23.66 -24.29
N ALA A 293 19.40 23.37 -24.09
CA ALA A 293 19.88 22.55 -22.97
C ALA A 293 19.59 23.20 -21.62
N ARG A 294 19.83 24.51 -21.47
CA ARG A 294 19.48 25.27 -20.25
C ARG A 294 17.98 25.27 -19.98
N LEU A 295 17.14 25.40 -21.02
CA LEU A 295 15.69 25.32 -20.88
C LEU A 295 15.27 23.91 -20.42
N ASN A 296 15.79 22.87 -21.06
CA ASN A 296 15.53 21.48 -20.67
C ASN A 296 16.02 21.18 -19.25
N GLN A 297 17.13 21.77 -18.83
CA GLN A 297 17.62 21.66 -17.46
C GLN A 297 16.66 22.31 -16.46
N LYS A 298 16.18 23.54 -16.74
CA LYS A 298 15.17 24.20 -15.89
C LYS A 298 13.88 23.38 -15.77
N ILE A 299 13.39 22.81 -16.87
CA ILE A 299 12.21 21.93 -16.85
C ILE A 299 12.46 20.70 -15.98
N LYS A 300 13.65 20.10 -16.03
CA LYS A 300 14.01 18.97 -15.16
C LYS A 300 14.04 19.36 -13.68
N GLU A 301 14.60 20.53 -13.36
CA GLU A 301 14.65 21.06 -11.99
C GLU A 301 13.26 21.39 -11.45
N GLU A 302 12.39 21.99 -12.27
CA GLU A 302 11.00 22.28 -11.92
C GLU A 302 10.18 21.00 -11.69
N ASN A 303 10.30 20.02 -12.59
CA ASN A 303 9.68 18.71 -12.43
C ASN A 303 10.20 17.96 -11.19
N ALA A 304 11.47 18.13 -10.82
CA ALA A 304 12.04 17.54 -9.61
C ALA A 304 11.43 18.20 -8.35
N LYS A 305 11.36 19.53 -8.31
CA LYS A 305 10.70 20.27 -7.22
C LYS A 305 9.22 19.94 -7.10
N GLU A 306 8.50 19.82 -8.22
CA GLU A 306 7.09 19.43 -8.21
C GLU A 306 6.90 18.03 -7.63
N ARG A 307 7.79 17.08 -7.94
CA ARG A 307 7.80 15.75 -7.33
C ARG A 307 8.07 15.81 -5.84
N GLU A 308 9.05 16.60 -5.40
CA GLU A 308 9.35 16.78 -3.97
C GLU A 308 8.17 17.38 -3.21
N ILE A 309 7.50 18.40 -3.76
CA ILE A 309 6.30 19.00 -3.17
C ILE A 309 5.17 17.97 -3.09
N LYS A 310 4.95 17.20 -4.16
CA LYS A 310 3.92 16.16 -4.20
C LYS A 310 4.19 15.05 -3.19
N ASP A 311 5.44 14.63 -3.06
CA ASP A 311 5.83 13.59 -2.11
C ASP A 311 5.79 14.11 -0.67
N ALA A 312 6.14 15.38 -0.42
CA ALA A 312 5.97 16.03 0.87
C ALA A 312 4.49 16.10 1.27
N LYS A 313 3.62 16.52 0.35
CA LYS A 313 2.17 16.56 0.59
C LYS A 313 1.59 15.18 0.88
N LYS A 314 2.00 14.14 0.14
CA LYS A 314 1.60 12.76 0.43
C LYS A 314 2.06 12.31 1.81
N ARG A 315 3.29 12.65 2.22
CA ARG A 315 3.79 12.33 3.56
C ARG A 315 2.98 13.04 4.64
N GLU A 316 2.64 14.30 4.42
CA GLU A 316 1.79 15.08 5.32
C GLU A 316 0.39 14.47 5.44
N GLU A 317 -0.24 14.10 4.32
CA GLU A 317 -1.53 13.39 4.29
C GLU A 317 -1.45 12.06 5.05
N THR A 318 -0.42 11.23 4.80
CA THR A 318 -0.24 9.97 5.56
C THR A 318 0.02 10.19 7.05
N ALA A 319 0.69 11.28 7.42
CA ALA A 319 0.94 11.61 8.82
C ALA A 319 -0.34 12.08 9.51
N ALA A 320 -1.17 12.87 8.83
CA ALA A 320 -2.48 13.28 9.32
C ALA A 320 -3.43 12.08 9.50
N ASP A 321 -3.45 11.14 8.54
CA ASP A 321 -4.23 9.91 8.64
C ASP A 321 -3.78 9.03 9.81
N LEU A 322 -2.45 8.90 10.01
CA LEU A 322 -1.89 8.18 11.16
C LEU A 322 -2.25 8.84 12.50
N GLN A 323 -2.24 10.17 12.56
CA GLN A 323 -2.68 10.91 13.75
C GLN A 323 -4.18 10.71 14.01
N ALA A 324 -5.01 10.78 12.98
CA ALA A 324 -6.45 10.54 13.09
C ALA A 324 -6.76 9.11 13.59
N LEU A 325 -6.03 8.10 13.10
CA LEU A 325 -6.15 6.72 13.60
C LEU A 325 -5.69 6.60 15.06
N ALA A 326 -4.61 7.28 15.44
CA ALA A 326 -4.15 7.29 16.82
C ALA A 326 -5.15 7.95 17.78
N GLU A 327 -5.77 9.07 17.37
CA GLU A 327 -6.84 9.72 18.13
C GLU A 327 -8.10 8.86 18.23
N TYR A 328 -8.50 8.21 17.13
CA TYR A 328 -9.62 7.27 17.13
C TYR A 328 -9.38 6.10 18.10
N ASN A 329 -8.19 5.49 18.09
CA ASN A 329 -7.82 4.44 19.03
C ASN A 329 -7.83 4.96 20.47
N ARG A 330 -7.33 6.17 20.71
CA ARG A 330 -7.36 6.80 22.03
C ARG A 330 -8.79 6.99 22.56
N ILE A 331 -9.73 7.31 21.68
CA ILE A 331 -11.16 7.42 22.03
C ILE A 331 -11.75 6.03 22.32
N LEU A 332 -11.41 5.02 21.53
CA LEU A 332 -11.81 3.63 21.78
C LEU A 332 -11.32 3.13 23.14
N ASP A 333 -10.04 3.30 23.46
CA ASP A 333 -9.46 2.93 24.75
C ASP A 333 -10.14 3.66 25.91
N ALA A 334 -10.49 4.94 25.72
CA ALA A 334 -11.23 5.70 26.73
C ALA A 334 -12.65 5.14 26.95
N GLN A 335 -13.34 4.70 25.89
CA GLN A 335 -14.64 4.05 26.00
C GLN A 335 -14.55 2.67 26.66
N GLU A 336 -13.54 1.88 26.32
CA GLU A 336 -13.30 0.57 26.96
C GLU A 336 -13.00 0.75 28.44
N LYS A 337 -12.12 1.69 28.80
CA LYS A 337 -11.83 2.03 30.18
C LYS A 337 -13.07 2.50 30.95
N GLN A 338 -13.97 3.24 30.30
CA GLN A 338 -15.26 3.62 30.90
C GLN A 338 -16.16 2.40 31.12
N ARG A 339 -16.25 1.49 30.16
CA ARG A 339 -17.02 0.24 30.29
C ARG A 339 -16.46 -0.65 31.40
N GLU A 340 -15.14 -0.79 31.48
CA GLU A 340 -14.46 -1.53 32.54
C GLU A 340 -14.72 -0.91 33.92
N ALA A 341 -14.60 0.42 34.04
CA ALA A 341 -14.90 1.13 35.27
C ALA A 341 -16.37 0.97 35.69
N GLU A 342 -17.32 1.02 34.74
CA GLU A 342 -18.74 0.78 35.03
C GLU A 342 -18.99 -0.67 35.48
N LEU A 343 -18.36 -1.64 34.81
CA LEU A 343 -18.46 -3.05 35.18
C LEU A 343 -17.87 -3.30 36.57
N GLN A 344 -16.70 -2.75 36.87
CA GLN A 344 -16.09 -2.80 38.20
C GLN A 344 -17.01 -2.15 39.25
N ALA A 345 -17.57 -0.98 38.98
CA ALA A 345 -18.50 -0.33 39.90
C ALA A 345 -19.76 -1.18 40.16
N ARG A 346 -20.26 -1.91 39.14
CA ARG A 346 -21.38 -2.87 39.33
C ARG A 346 -20.97 -4.04 40.22
N LEU A 347 -19.79 -4.62 39.99
CA LEU A 347 -19.25 -5.70 40.81
C LEU A 347 -19.01 -5.24 42.26
N GLU A 348 -18.49 -4.04 42.47
CA GLU A 348 -18.30 -3.45 43.80
C GLU A 348 -19.64 -3.23 44.51
N ARG A 349 -20.67 -2.74 43.81
CA ARG A 349 -22.02 -2.62 44.40
C ARG A 349 -22.60 -3.97 44.79
N GLN A 350 -22.45 -5.00 43.95
CA GLN A 350 -22.88 -6.36 44.28
C GLN A 350 -22.09 -6.94 45.46
N LYS A 351 -20.77 -6.73 45.48
CA LYS A 351 -19.90 -7.16 46.58
C LYS A 351 -20.29 -6.47 47.88
N ALA A 352 -20.53 -5.16 47.87
CA ALA A 352 -21.02 -4.41 49.03
C ALA A 352 -22.41 -4.89 49.50
N LEU A 353 -23.28 -5.30 48.57
CA LEU A 353 -24.56 -5.91 48.91
C LEU A 353 -24.37 -7.30 49.56
N MET A 354 -23.52 -8.15 48.99
CA MET A 354 -23.17 -9.44 49.59
C MET A 354 -22.53 -9.29 50.96
N GLU A 355 -21.66 -8.30 51.14
CA GLU A 355 -21.04 -7.98 52.43
C GLU A 355 -22.09 -7.53 53.46
N LYS A 356 -23.07 -6.70 53.06
CA LYS A 356 -24.21 -6.36 53.93
C LYS A 356 -25.04 -7.60 54.29
N MET A 357 -25.31 -8.49 53.34
CA MET A 357 -26.02 -9.75 53.61
C MET A 357 -25.20 -10.66 54.54
N ALA A 358 -23.91 -10.83 54.29
CA ALA A 358 -23.00 -11.62 55.13
C ALA A 358 -22.92 -11.05 56.56
N ASN A 359 -22.82 -9.72 56.71
CA ASN A 359 -22.86 -9.07 58.02
C ASN A 359 -24.21 -9.24 58.72
N THR A 360 -25.31 -9.26 57.97
CA THR A 360 -26.65 -9.51 58.53
C THR A 360 -26.77 -10.95 59.00
N VAL A 361 -26.35 -11.92 58.18
CA VAL A 361 -26.32 -13.35 58.55
C VAL A 361 -25.38 -13.60 59.73
N GLY A 362 -24.21 -12.96 59.74
CA GLY A 362 -23.26 -13.01 60.84
C GLY A 362 -23.86 -12.50 62.15
N LYS A 363 -24.51 -11.34 62.14
CA LYS A 363 -25.25 -10.82 63.30
C LYS A 363 -26.35 -11.76 63.77
N LEU A 364 -27.13 -12.31 62.83
CA LEU A 364 -28.23 -13.23 63.13
C LEU A 364 -27.70 -14.55 63.73
N GLN A 365 -26.53 -15.00 63.27
CA GLN A 365 -25.84 -16.17 63.82
C GLN A 365 -25.24 -15.88 65.21
N GLU A 366 -24.66 -14.70 65.43
CA GLU A 366 -24.19 -14.24 66.75
C GLU A 366 -25.34 -14.09 67.74
N GLU A 367 -26.47 -13.51 67.33
CA GLU A 367 -27.70 -13.43 68.12
C GLU A 367 -28.22 -14.82 68.46
N ARG A 368 -28.27 -15.74 67.48
CA ARG A 368 -28.65 -17.13 67.72
C ARG A 368 -27.71 -17.84 68.70
N MET A 369 -26.41 -17.57 68.62
CA MET A 369 -25.43 -18.14 69.57
C MET A 369 -25.61 -17.51 70.96
N ARG A 370 -25.84 -16.20 71.06
CA ARG A 370 -26.18 -15.53 72.33
C ARG A 370 -27.46 -16.07 72.94
N GLU A 371 -28.52 -16.26 72.15
CA GLU A 371 -29.77 -16.86 72.59
C GLU A 371 -29.58 -18.29 73.06
N LYS A 372 -28.77 -19.10 72.36
CA LYS A 372 -28.40 -20.45 72.81
C LYS A 372 -27.62 -20.41 74.12
N THR A 373 -26.69 -19.47 74.29
CA THR A 373 -25.95 -19.30 75.55
C THR A 373 -26.90 -18.86 76.67
N GLN A 374 -27.82 -17.93 76.41
CA GLN A 374 -28.81 -17.48 77.39
C GLN A 374 -29.82 -18.58 77.73
N SER A 375 -30.30 -19.34 76.76
CA SER A 375 -31.23 -20.46 76.98
C SER A 375 -30.56 -21.59 77.75
N PHE A 376 -29.27 -21.87 77.47
CA PHE A 376 -28.47 -22.81 78.24
C PHE A 376 -28.32 -22.38 79.71
N ILE A 377 -28.05 -21.09 79.97
CA ILE A 377 -27.98 -20.55 81.33
C ILE A 377 -29.33 -20.64 82.04
N ARG A 378 -30.44 -20.30 81.37
CA ARG A 378 -31.80 -20.43 81.93
C ARG A 378 -32.13 -21.87 82.25
N SER A 379 -31.82 -22.80 81.34
CA SER A 379 -32.00 -24.24 81.55
C SER A 379 -31.21 -24.75 82.75
N GLN A 380 -29.97 -24.31 82.94
CA GLN A 380 -29.18 -24.67 84.12
C GLN A 380 -29.77 -24.12 85.42
N MET A 381 -30.34 -22.91 85.41
CA MET A 381 -31.01 -22.37 86.59
C MET A 381 -32.29 -23.13 86.92
N GLU A 382 -33.11 -23.45 85.90
CA GLU A 382 -34.34 -24.24 86.08
C GLU A 382 -34.03 -25.65 86.60
N GLU A 383 -32.99 -26.31 86.08
CA GLU A 383 -32.55 -27.62 86.55
C GLU A 383 -32.11 -27.57 88.02
N LYS A 384 -31.29 -26.56 88.39
CA LYS A 384 -30.88 -26.37 89.78
C LYS A 384 -32.04 -26.07 90.71
N ASP A 385 -33.04 -25.31 90.27
CA ASP A 385 -34.21 -25.00 91.09
C ASP A 385 -35.17 -26.17 91.22
N LEU A 386 -35.31 -27.01 90.19
CA LEU A 386 -36.00 -28.30 90.30
C LEU A 386 -35.30 -29.23 91.28
N GLU A 387 -33.97 -29.29 91.25
CA GLU A 387 -33.20 -30.13 92.17
C GLU A 387 -33.34 -29.63 93.62
N LYS A 388 -33.27 -28.31 93.85
CA LYS A 388 -33.58 -27.74 95.17
C LYS A 388 -34.99 -28.08 95.65
N LYS A 389 -35.99 -28.06 94.75
CA LYS A 389 -37.37 -28.44 95.10
C LYS A 389 -37.45 -29.92 95.49
N ARG A 390 -36.76 -30.82 94.77
CA ARG A 390 -36.68 -32.25 95.12
C ARG A 390 -36.02 -32.46 96.47
N VAL A 391 -34.91 -31.77 96.75
CA VAL A 391 -34.23 -31.84 98.05
C VAL A 391 -35.16 -31.38 99.18
N ARG A 392 -35.89 -30.27 98.99
CA ARG A 392 -36.89 -29.81 99.97
C ARG A 392 -38.01 -30.82 100.16
N GLN A 393 -38.53 -31.41 99.09
CA GLN A 393 -39.57 -32.44 99.17
C GLN A 393 -39.08 -33.69 99.93
N LEU A 394 -37.85 -34.14 99.65
CA LEU A 394 -37.23 -35.25 100.38
C LEU A 394 -37.04 -34.91 101.87
N GLN A 395 -36.61 -33.70 102.19
CA GLN A 395 -36.52 -33.24 103.58
C GLN A 395 -37.89 -33.19 104.26
N THR A 396 -38.94 -32.73 103.58
CA THR A 396 -40.30 -32.74 104.10
C THR A 396 -40.81 -34.15 104.36
N LEU A 397 -40.58 -35.09 103.41
CA LEU A 397 -40.95 -36.49 103.60
C LEU A 397 -40.18 -37.15 104.74
N HIS A 398 -38.88 -36.85 104.86
CA HIS A 398 -38.07 -37.37 105.96
C HIS A 398 -38.52 -36.83 107.32
N GLY A 399 -38.86 -35.54 107.41
CA GLY A 399 -39.44 -34.94 108.61
C GLY A 399 -40.77 -35.59 108.99
N ALA A 400 -41.66 -35.80 108.02
CA ALA A 400 -42.95 -36.46 108.26
C ALA A 400 -42.79 -37.89 108.80
N LEU A 401 -41.81 -38.65 108.28
CA LEU A 401 -41.53 -40.01 108.74
C LEU A 401 -41.00 -40.04 110.19
N LEU A 402 -40.16 -39.08 110.56
CA LEU A 402 -39.68 -38.92 111.95
C LEU A 402 -40.80 -38.51 112.92
N GLU A 403 -41.74 -37.67 112.46
CA GLU A 403 -42.93 -37.32 113.25
C GLU A 403 -43.84 -38.54 113.46
N GLU A 404 -44.04 -39.35 112.43
CA GLU A 404 -44.82 -40.59 112.50
C GLU A 404 -44.18 -41.60 113.46
N ASP A 405 -42.86 -41.83 113.34
CA ASP A 405 -42.09 -42.67 114.26
C ASP A 405 -42.19 -42.18 115.72
N SER A 406 -42.13 -40.86 115.92
CA SER A 406 -42.26 -40.24 117.25
C SER A 406 -43.67 -40.44 117.84
N ARG A 407 -44.71 -40.29 117.02
CA ARG A 407 -46.11 -40.56 117.41
C ARG A 407 -46.31 -42.02 117.76
N GLU A 408 -45.84 -42.94 116.92
CA GLU A 408 -45.91 -44.38 117.18
C GLU A 408 -45.24 -44.76 118.50
N PHE A 409 -44.07 -44.16 118.78
CA PHE A 409 -43.35 -44.40 120.02
C PHE A 409 -44.14 -43.93 121.24
N GLN A 410 -44.70 -42.71 121.19
CA GLN A 410 -45.55 -42.17 122.25
C GLN A 410 -46.80 -43.04 122.49
N ASP A 411 -47.45 -43.51 121.42
CA ASP A 411 -48.63 -44.37 121.53
C ASP A 411 -48.29 -45.75 122.11
N LYS A 412 -47.13 -46.31 121.74
CA LYS A 412 -46.61 -47.55 122.35
C LYS A 412 -46.35 -47.36 123.84
N GLU A 413 -45.75 -46.24 124.27
CA GLU A 413 -45.53 -45.94 125.69
C GLU A 413 -46.85 -45.72 126.46
N ARG A 414 -47.81 -44.98 125.88
CA ARG A 414 -49.16 -44.83 126.44
C ARG A 414 -49.87 -46.18 126.60
N LYS A 415 -49.74 -47.07 125.61
CA LYS A 415 -50.29 -48.42 125.66
C LYS A 415 -49.64 -49.26 126.76
N ARG A 416 -48.30 -49.23 126.88
CA ARG A 416 -47.57 -49.89 127.99
C ARG A 416 -47.97 -49.33 129.36
N GLY A 417 -48.20 -48.02 129.46
CA GLY A 417 -48.75 -47.37 130.66
C GLY A 417 -50.11 -47.95 131.05
N ARG A 418 -51.06 -47.98 130.10
CA ARG A 418 -52.39 -48.57 130.30
C ARG A 418 -52.33 -50.05 130.66
N GLU A 419 -51.48 -50.84 130.01
CA GLU A 419 -51.29 -52.27 130.33
C GLU A 419 -50.70 -52.50 131.73
N ARG A 420 -49.79 -51.63 132.20
CA ARG A 420 -49.30 -51.65 133.59
C ARG A 420 -50.44 -51.37 134.58
N GLN A 421 -51.25 -50.33 134.33
CA GLN A 421 -52.42 -50.02 135.16
C GLN A 421 -53.44 -51.16 135.18
N LEU A 422 -53.72 -51.77 134.03
CA LEU A 422 -54.64 -52.91 133.92
C LEU A 422 -54.14 -54.13 134.68
N ARG A 423 -52.83 -54.42 134.65
CA ARG A 423 -52.22 -55.48 135.46
C ARG A 423 -52.34 -55.19 136.95
N LEU A 424 -52.07 -53.96 137.38
CA LEU A 424 -52.22 -53.55 138.78
C LEU A 424 -53.68 -53.65 139.25
N LEU A 425 -54.64 -53.26 138.42
CA LEU A 425 -56.07 -53.43 138.71
C LEU A 425 -56.45 -54.91 138.84
N ARG A 426 -55.97 -55.77 137.94
CA ARG A 426 -56.19 -57.22 138.04
C ARG A 426 -55.59 -57.80 139.33
N TYR A 427 -54.35 -57.45 139.66
CA TYR A 427 -53.72 -57.88 140.91
C TYR A 427 -54.46 -57.38 142.15
N ARG A 428 -54.96 -56.13 142.11
CA ARG A 428 -55.78 -55.60 143.19
C ARG A 428 -57.08 -56.38 143.36
N GLN A 429 -57.81 -56.64 142.27
CA GLN A 429 -59.04 -57.45 142.30
C GLN A 429 -58.76 -58.87 142.83
N GLU A 430 -57.64 -59.47 142.45
CA GLU A 430 -57.22 -60.78 142.92
C GLU A 430 -56.91 -60.78 144.42
N LEU A 431 -56.21 -59.76 144.93
CA LEU A 431 -55.97 -59.58 146.37
C LEU A 431 -57.27 -59.33 147.15
N GLU A 432 -58.17 -58.51 146.62
CA GLU A 432 -59.49 -58.28 147.22
C GLU A 432 -60.28 -59.60 147.34
N ALA A 433 -60.26 -60.43 146.28
CA ALA A 433 -60.88 -61.76 146.29
C ALA A 433 -60.23 -62.70 147.31
N GLN A 434 -58.89 -62.71 147.44
CA GLN A 434 -58.18 -63.51 148.44
C GLN A 434 -58.51 -63.06 149.88
N ILE A 435 -58.61 -61.76 150.14
CA ILE A 435 -59.02 -61.23 151.45
C ILE A 435 -60.44 -61.67 151.77
N GLU A 436 -61.34 -61.63 150.79
CA GLU A 436 -62.72 -62.06 150.96
C GLU A 436 -62.83 -63.58 151.22
N GLU A 437 -62.04 -64.39 150.52
CA GLU A 437 -61.92 -65.83 150.78
C GLU A 437 -61.34 -66.11 152.17
N ASN A 438 -60.29 -65.39 152.58
CA ASN A 438 -59.71 -65.52 153.92
C ASN A 438 -60.68 -65.09 155.01
N LYS A 439 -61.50 -64.04 154.79
CA LYS A 439 -62.60 -63.68 155.70
C LYS A 439 -63.61 -64.82 155.82
N LYS A 440 -63.96 -65.49 154.72
CA LYS A 440 -64.83 -66.68 154.73
C LYS A 440 -64.19 -67.86 155.49
N ARG A 441 -62.89 -68.10 155.32
CA ARG A 441 -62.16 -69.15 156.05
C ARG A 441 -62.04 -68.83 157.55
N SER A 442 -61.77 -67.58 157.91
CA SER A 442 -61.75 -67.11 159.30
C SER A 442 -63.14 -67.16 159.96
N ALA A 443 -64.22 -67.15 159.18
CA ALA A 443 -65.59 -67.27 159.66
C ALA A 443 -66.03 -68.72 159.93
N LEU A 444 -65.28 -69.73 159.48
CA LEU A 444 -65.50 -71.12 159.92
C LEU A 444 -64.85 -71.31 161.30
N GLN A 445 -65.65 -71.01 162.32
CA GLN A 445 -65.39 -71.27 163.72
C GLN A 445 -65.62 -72.76 164.04
N MET A 446 -64.69 -73.29 164.85
CA MET A 446 -64.61 -74.63 165.41
C MET A 446 -64.56 -75.77 164.39
N SER A 447 -63.46 -76.54 164.41
CA SER A 447 -63.41 -77.78 163.64
C SER A 447 -64.56 -78.69 164.08
N PRO A 448 -65.12 -79.53 163.19
CA PRO A 448 -66.21 -80.42 163.54
C PRO A 448 -65.87 -81.34 164.73
N GLU A 449 -64.59 -81.65 164.96
CA GLU A 449 -64.11 -82.33 166.16
C GLU A 449 -64.25 -81.48 167.43
N GLU A 450 -63.91 -80.19 167.37
CA GLU A 450 -64.06 -79.23 168.48
C GLU A 450 -65.54 -79.03 168.83
N MET A 451 -66.42 -78.93 167.84
CA MET A 451 -67.88 -78.88 168.07
C MET A 451 -68.41 -80.15 168.74
N ARG A 452 -67.87 -81.33 168.40
CA ARG A 452 -68.31 -82.60 169.00
C ARG A 452 -67.89 -82.73 170.46
N MET A 453 -66.69 -82.29 170.80
CA MET A 453 -66.17 -82.34 172.17
C MET A 453 -66.89 -81.35 173.09
N ASN A 454 -67.22 -80.17 172.56
CA ASN A 454 -67.87 -79.11 173.32
C ASN A 454 -69.40 -79.17 173.28
N LYS A 455 -69.99 -80.23 172.71
CA LYS A 455 -71.45 -80.35 172.52
C LYS A 455 -72.23 -80.21 173.83
N GLU A 456 -71.77 -80.83 174.91
CA GLU A 456 -72.43 -80.76 176.22
C GLU A 456 -72.35 -79.36 176.84
N LEU A 457 -71.22 -78.67 176.65
CA LEU A 457 -71.03 -77.28 177.07
C LEU A 457 -71.91 -76.33 176.25
N LEU A 458 -71.99 -76.54 174.94
CA LEU A 458 -72.84 -75.74 174.04
C LEU A 458 -74.33 -75.93 174.37
N GLU A 459 -74.79 -77.15 174.65
CA GLU A 459 -76.18 -77.39 175.08
C GLU A 459 -76.51 -76.75 176.44
N LEU A 460 -75.53 -76.62 177.34
CA LEU A 460 -75.68 -75.90 178.61
C LEU A 460 -75.76 -74.38 178.38
N ILE A 461 -74.91 -73.88 177.48
CA ILE A 461 -74.85 -72.48 177.08
C ILE A 461 -76.15 -72.07 176.36
N ASP A 462 -76.68 -72.88 175.45
CA ASP A 462 -77.95 -72.61 174.77
C ASP A 462 -79.14 -72.61 175.73
N ARG A 463 -79.10 -73.45 176.77
CA ARG A 463 -80.08 -73.42 177.87
C ARG A 463 -80.01 -72.11 178.66
N THR A 464 -78.80 -71.66 179.00
CA THR A 464 -78.60 -70.41 179.76
C THR A 464 -78.89 -69.16 178.94
N PHE A 465 -78.59 -69.15 177.63
CA PHE A 465 -78.95 -68.03 176.76
C PHE A 465 -80.45 -67.98 176.45
N SER A 466 -81.14 -69.12 176.39
CA SER A 466 -82.61 -69.14 176.30
C SER A 466 -83.28 -68.55 177.54
N GLU A 467 -82.63 -68.64 178.72
CA GLU A 467 -83.13 -68.03 179.96
C GLU A 467 -82.81 -66.51 180.08
N ILE A 468 -81.85 -65.98 179.32
CA ILE A 468 -81.33 -64.61 179.49
C ILE A 468 -81.74 -63.64 178.36
N GLY A 469 -82.12 -64.13 177.17
CA GLY A 469 -82.30 -63.30 175.97
C GLY A 469 -83.61 -62.51 175.80
N SER A 470 -84.39 -62.26 176.86
CA SER A 470 -85.74 -61.64 176.79
C SER A 470 -85.75 -60.10 176.78
N ILE A 471 -84.61 -59.39 176.90
CA ILE A 471 -84.63 -57.94 177.17
C ILE A 471 -83.55 -57.18 176.35
N VAL A 472 -83.97 -56.07 175.72
CA VAL A 472 -83.21 -54.97 175.06
C VAL A 472 -82.98 -55.14 173.53
N ASN A 473 -83.66 -54.46 172.58
CA ASN A 473 -83.86 -53.03 172.22
C ASN A 473 -82.67 -52.25 171.57
N SER A 474 -82.86 -51.95 170.27
CA SER A 474 -82.64 -50.67 169.54
C SER A 474 -81.26 -50.16 169.01
N PRO A 475 -81.27 -49.31 167.94
CA PRO A 475 -80.20 -49.08 166.94
C PRO A 475 -79.46 -47.72 167.11
N PRO A 476 -78.58 -47.28 166.17
CA PRO A 476 -78.86 -46.00 165.48
C PRO A 476 -78.28 -45.78 164.05
N GLN A 477 -78.74 -44.68 163.45
CA GLN A 477 -78.36 -44.01 162.18
C GLN A 477 -77.03 -43.21 162.24
N THR A 478 -76.48 -42.80 161.08
CA THR A 478 -75.87 -41.46 160.73
C THR A 478 -75.17 -41.54 159.34
N THR A 479 -75.58 -40.87 158.25
CA THR A 479 -75.32 -39.49 157.72
C THR A 479 -73.85 -39.09 157.52
N LEU A 480 -73.46 -38.59 156.32
CA LEU A 480 -72.90 -37.21 156.06
C LEU A 480 -72.07 -37.06 154.74
N THR A 481 -72.34 -35.95 154.01
CA THR A 481 -71.42 -34.99 153.30
C THR A 481 -70.49 -35.41 152.15
N ALA A 482 -70.01 -34.59 151.20
CA ALA A 482 -70.35 -33.33 150.49
C ALA A 482 -69.10 -32.92 149.63
N ASN A 483 -69.30 -32.22 148.49
CA ASN A 483 -68.42 -31.23 147.81
C ASN A 483 -67.25 -31.59 146.84
N ARG A 484 -67.42 -31.14 145.55
CA ARG A 484 -66.59 -30.23 144.65
C ARG A 484 -65.08 -30.50 144.37
N PRO A 485 -64.39 -29.84 143.40
CA PRO A 485 -64.75 -29.12 142.14
C PRO A 485 -63.92 -29.52 140.87
N GLU A 486 -64.30 -28.93 139.73
CA GLU A 486 -63.59 -28.76 138.45
C GLU A 486 -62.27 -27.98 138.55
N MET A 487 -61.35 -28.19 137.59
CA MET A 487 -60.38 -27.21 137.06
C MET A 487 -59.99 -27.64 135.62
N ASP A 488 -60.22 -26.72 134.69
CA ASP A 488 -59.59 -26.66 133.36
C ASP A 488 -58.09 -26.33 133.50
N ASP A 489 -57.29 -26.82 132.57
CA ASP A 489 -56.19 -26.12 131.88
C ASP A 489 -55.50 -27.14 130.96
N ASP A 490 -55.30 -26.80 129.69
CA ASP A 490 -54.02 -26.99 128.97
C ASP A 490 -54.17 -26.67 127.46
N GLU A 491 -53.35 -25.67 127.07
CA GLU A 491 -52.59 -25.41 125.83
C GLU A 491 -52.91 -26.13 124.50
#